data_AF-A0A2E3BVP5-F1
#
_entry.id   AF-A0A2E3BVP5-F1
#
_cell.length_a   1.000
_cell.length_b   1.000
_cell.length_c   1.000
_cell.angle_alpha   90.00
_cell.angle_beta   90.00
_cell.angle_gamma   90.00
#
_symmetry.space_group_name_H-M   'P 1'
#
loop_
_entity.id
_entity.type
_entity.pdbx_description
1 polymer ?
#
loop_
_entity_poly.entity_id
_entity_poly.type
_entity_poly.pdbx_seq_one_letter_code
_entity_poly.pdbx_strand_id
1 'polypeptide(L)'
;MPFCRQCGKEVESDWKLCPFCGEPQDIENDKSQSPSPLQFQDSAMSGDIHHTVINNDVEAVTNAVILALDKLGVVSNDSTKEVPVELVAPEIQRLSVGDVVDYFSPTNERWLDSCTVTEVNADGTYVVSVQKSSRTEIKYARSIGDSPGSIRPSQPLFTIGNRVLANWKNAGPLYFGIIADVNPDGTYDIQYDDGDAELRVEQSRIYLAPNLSVGDRVFVNWKSHGYYFPAYVAAIHPDHTIRVDYDDGDKEDNVPLSRVRVITEENTEVMEYAEAISESEEELLQAFRVFDTQETGTISATELFRILTEMGDQPIDQSEVFELFNDLGIEMDAELDYRQLAKWLVSP
;
A
#
# COMPACT_ATOMS: atom_id res chain seq x y z
N MET A 1 30.26 33.52 5.18
CA MET A 1 29.09 32.87 4.57
C MET A 1 28.21 33.98 4.02
N PRO A 2 27.73 33.88 2.78
CA PRO A 2 26.74 34.80 2.23
C PRO A 2 25.44 34.73 3.04
N PHE A 3 24.69 35.83 3.04
CA PHE A 3 23.38 35.91 3.70
C PHE A 3 22.37 36.47 2.72
N CYS A 4 21.17 35.92 2.70
CA CYS A 4 20.09 36.47 1.90
C CYS A 4 19.74 37.87 2.40
N ARG A 5 19.73 38.86 1.50
CA ARG A 5 19.42 40.26 1.84
C ARG A 5 17.99 40.47 2.33
N GLN A 6 17.07 39.57 1.98
CA GLN A 6 15.65 39.70 2.35
C GLN A 6 15.33 39.01 3.67
N CYS A 7 15.71 37.75 3.84
CA CYS A 7 15.36 36.98 5.04
C CYS A 7 16.48 36.89 6.07
N GLY A 8 17.70 37.35 5.75
CA GLY A 8 18.84 37.37 6.66
C GLY A 8 19.40 36.00 7.04
N LYS A 9 18.90 34.91 6.44
CA LYS A 9 19.41 33.55 6.65
C LYS A 9 20.69 33.33 5.84
N GLU A 10 21.60 32.50 6.38
CA GLU A 10 22.82 32.09 5.68
C GLU A 10 22.47 31.32 4.41
N VAL A 11 23.09 31.66 3.29
CA VAL A 11 22.86 31.05 1.98
C VAL A 11 24.21 30.84 1.29
N GLU A 12 24.31 29.84 0.42
CA GLU A 12 25.52 29.64 -0.38
C GLU A 12 25.62 30.67 -1.52
N SER A 13 26.85 30.99 -1.94
CA SER A 13 27.13 32.15 -2.84
C SER A 13 26.79 31.91 -4.30
N ASP A 14 26.67 30.64 -4.66
CA ASP A 14 26.36 30.12 -5.99
C ASP A 14 24.85 29.94 -6.22
N TRP A 15 24.03 30.03 -5.17
CA TRP A 15 22.59 29.99 -5.30
C TRP A 15 22.04 31.26 -5.95
N LYS A 16 21.32 31.09 -7.06
CA LYS A 16 20.68 32.19 -7.80
C LYS A 16 19.42 32.70 -7.10
N LEU A 17 18.80 31.88 -6.26
CA LEU A 17 17.60 32.18 -5.48
C LEU A 17 17.87 31.80 -4.01
N CYS A 18 17.37 32.60 -3.08
CA CYS A 18 17.40 32.23 -1.67
C CYS A 18 16.36 31.14 -1.41
N PRO A 19 16.76 29.96 -0.90
CA PRO A 19 15.80 28.89 -0.67
C PRO A 19 14.90 29.15 0.54
N PHE A 20 15.17 30.17 1.36
CA PHE A 20 14.30 30.48 2.50
C PHE A 20 13.17 31.45 2.18
N CYS A 21 13.27 32.21 1.09
CA CYS A 21 12.27 33.24 0.76
C CYS A 21 11.99 33.40 -0.73
N GLY A 22 12.63 32.61 -1.60
CA GLY A 22 12.43 32.64 -3.06
C GLY A 22 12.99 33.88 -3.76
N GLU A 23 13.72 34.76 -3.07
CA GLU A 23 14.23 36.01 -3.66
C GLU A 23 15.55 35.79 -4.42
N PRO A 24 15.69 36.33 -5.64
CA PRO A 24 16.93 36.25 -6.41
C PRO A 24 18.13 36.80 -5.65
N GLN A 25 19.25 36.09 -5.70
CA GLN A 25 20.54 36.58 -5.21
C GLN A 25 21.27 37.25 -6.38
N ASP A 26 21.58 38.54 -6.23
CA ASP A 26 22.38 39.27 -7.21
C ASP A 26 23.84 38.80 -7.16
N ILE A 27 24.19 37.85 -8.03
CA ILE A 27 25.59 37.47 -8.27
C ILE A 27 26.22 38.58 -9.13
N GLU A 28 26.95 39.51 -8.50
CA GLU A 28 27.88 40.37 -9.23
C GLU A 28 28.99 39.49 -9.82
N ASN A 29 28.82 39.10 -11.09
CA ASN A 29 29.80 38.42 -11.92
C ASN A 29 31.12 39.22 -11.96
N ASP A 30 32.17 38.71 -11.31
CA ASP A 30 33.54 39.10 -11.67
C ASP A 30 34.07 38.16 -12.76
N LYS A 31 34.63 38.78 -13.79
CA LYS A 31 35.01 38.15 -15.06
C LYS A 31 36.35 37.43 -14.91
N SER A 32 36.44 36.17 -15.34
CA SER A 32 37.53 35.73 -16.25
C SER A 32 37.47 34.26 -16.68
N GLN A 33 37.42 34.09 -18.02
CA GLN A 33 38.10 33.08 -18.84
C GLN A 33 37.56 31.64 -18.90
N SER A 34 36.91 31.36 -20.04
CA SER A 34 36.87 30.03 -20.68
C SER A 34 38.23 29.68 -21.32
N PRO A 35 38.51 28.38 -21.53
CA PRO A 35 38.48 27.90 -22.92
C PRO A 35 37.87 26.50 -23.13
N SER A 36 37.10 26.43 -24.22
CA SER A 36 36.82 25.36 -25.21
C SER A 36 36.90 23.84 -24.91
N PRO A 37 36.05 23.02 -25.57
CA PRO A 37 35.81 21.62 -25.23
C PRO A 37 36.82 20.65 -25.86
N LEU A 38 37.25 19.64 -25.10
CA LEU A 38 37.97 18.48 -25.62
C LEU A 38 37.00 17.34 -25.88
N GLN A 39 36.94 16.92 -27.13
CA GLN A 39 36.17 15.79 -27.64
C GLN A 39 37.10 14.57 -27.68
N PHE A 40 36.70 13.45 -27.07
CA PHE A 40 37.28 12.14 -27.36
C PHE A 40 36.15 11.12 -27.55
N GLN A 41 36.09 10.55 -28.77
CA GLN A 41 35.44 9.29 -29.05
C GLN A 41 36.42 8.18 -28.68
N ASP A 42 35.98 7.17 -27.93
CA ASP A 42 36.48 5.83 -28.17
C ASP A 42 35.40 4.79 -27.85
N SER A 43 35.20 3.88 -28.81
CA SER A 43 34.26 2.77 -28.73
C SER A 43 35.04 1.53 -28.31
N ALA A 44 34.63 0.85 -27.24
CA ALA A 44 34.95 -0.56 -27.05
C ALA A 44 33.83 -1.28 -26.29
N MET A 45 33.22 -2.24 -26.98
CA MET A 45 32.34 -3.28 -26.44
C MET A 45 33.15 -4.32 -25.66
N SER A 46 32.59 -4.87 -24.58
CA SER A 46 32.47 -6.32 -24.33
C SER A 46 32.50 -6.64 -22.84
N GLY A 47 31.47 -7.37 -22.37
CA GLY A 47 31.63 -8.35 -21.29
C GLY A 47 30.56 -8.28 -20.21
N ASP A 48 29.51 -9.09 -20.36
CA ASP A 48 28.61 -9.46 -19.28
C ASP A 48 29.39 -9.97 -18.07
N ILE A 49 29.27 -9.26 -16.95
CA ILE A 49 29.52 -9.78 -15.62
C ILE A 49 28.44 -9.17 -14.73
N HIS A 50 27.41 -9.97 -14.39
CA HIS A 50 26.52 -9.67 -13.27
C HIS A 50 27.36 -9.64 -11.99
N HIS A 51 27.85 -8.46 -11.66
CA HIS A 51 28.32 -8.14 -10.33
C HIS A 51 27.41 -7.00 -9.88
N THR A 52 26.65 -7.23 -8.80
CA THR A 52 26.04 -6.18 -8.00
C THR A 52 27.15 -5.29 -7.47
N VAL A 53 27.57 -4.33 -8.30
CA VAL A 53 28.37 -3.19 -7.86
C VAL A 53 27.36 -2.28 -7.19
N ILE A 54 27.40 -2.27 -5.86
CA ILE A 54 26.68 -1.29 -5.05
C ILE A 54 27.31 0.06 -5.40
N ASN A 55 26.75 0.75 -6.39
CA ASN A 55 27.09 2.14 -6.64
C ASN A 55 26.31 2.95 -5.61
N ASN A 56 27.03 3.68 -4.77
CA ASN A 56 26.51 4.83 -4.03
C ASN A 56 26.14 5.91 -5.06
N ASP A 57 25.06 5.68 -5.79
CA ASP A 57 24.74 6.46 -6.95
C ASP A 57 23.88 7.65 -6.55
N VAL A 58 24.52 8.82 -6.48
CA VAL A 58 23.81 10.09 -6.30
C VAL A 58 22.78 10.27 -7.42
N GLU A 59 23.04 9.70 -8.60
CA GLU A 59 22.11 9.68 -9.72
C GLU A 59 20.83 8.91 -9.40
N ALA A 60 20.91 7.81 -8.65
CA ALA A 60 19.74 7.04 -8.23
C ALA A 60 18.86 7.86 -7.27
N VAL A 61 19.44 8.64 -6.35
CA VAL A 61 18.67 9.56 -5.49
C VAL A 61 17.96 10.60 -6.35
N THR A 62 18.71 11.29 -7.21
CA THR A 62 18.14 12.38 -8.02
C THR A 62 17.04 11.84 -8.92
N ASN A 63 17.27 10.74 -9.65
CA ASN A 63 16.29 10.14 -10.55
C ASN A 63 15.06 9.61 -9.81
N ALA A 64 15.23 8.93 -8.67
CA ALA A 64 14.10 8.36 -7.94
C ALA A 64 13.29 9.42 -7.20
N VAL A 65 13.93 10.49 -6.70
CA VAL A 65 13.20 11.66 -6.23
C VAL A 65 12.48 12.29 -7.42
N ILE A 66 13.13 12.58 -8.55
CA ILE A 66 12.46 13.10 -9.77
C ILE A 66 11.23 12.27 -10.15
N LEU A 67 11.34 10.95 -10.22
CA LEU A 67 10.22 10.05 -10.58
C LEU A 67 9.08 10.10 -9.57
N ALA A 68 9.38 10.23 -8.28
CA ALA A 68 8.36 10.39 -7.26
C ALA A 68 7.71 11.77 -7.28
N LEU A 69 8.46 12.81 -7.65
CA LEU A 69 7.95 14.16 -7.85
C LEU A 69 7.03 14.22 -9.08
N ASP A 70 7.40 13.52 -10.15
CA ASP A 70 6.60 13.33 -11.37
C ASP A 70 5.25 12.67 -11.04
N LYS A 71 5.26 11.60 -10.23
CA LYS A 71 4.05 10.92 -9.72
C LYS A 71 3.13 11.79 -8.85
N LEU A 72 3.67 12.81 -8.16
CA LEU A 72 2.90 13.70 -7.28
C LEU A 72 2.15 14.82 -8.03
N GLY A 73 2.25 14.90 -9.37
CA GLY A 73 1.28 15.66 -10.17
C GLY A 73 1.83 16.57 -11.27
N VAL A 74 3.01 16.30 -11.84
CA VAL A 74 3.57 17.10 -12.94
C VAL A 74 3.79 16.23 -14.18
N VAL A 75 2.71 16.00 -14.93
CA VAL A 75 2.65 15.36 -16.27
C VAL A 75 2.69 13.82 -16.29
N SER A 76 1.65 13.26 -16.90
CA SER A 76 1.49 11.83 -17.20
C SER A 76 2.61 11.24 -18.07
N ASN A 77 3.26 10.15 -17.63
CA ASN A 77 3.17 8.85 -18.31
C ASN A 77 3.92 7.68 -17.64
N ASP A 78 3.14 6.60 -17.46
CA ASP A 78 3.42 5.25 -17.98
C ASP A 78 4.66 4.49 -17.46
N SER A 79 4.66 4.17 -16.16
CA SER A 79 5.27 2.96 -15.60
C SER A 79 4.66 2.64 -14.22
N THR A 80 3.32 2.59 -14.13
CA THR A 80 2.70 1.97 -12.95
C THR A 80 3.00 0.49 -13.02
N LYS A 81 3.92 -0.03 -12.19
CA LYS A 81 3.92 -1.46 -11.87
C LYS A 81 2.53 -1.72 -11.32
N GLU A 82 1.66 -2.33 -12.14
CA GLU A 82 0.29 -2.65 -11.73
C GLU A 82 0.40 -3.45 -10.44
N VAL A 83 -0.14 -2.89 -9.36
CA VAL A 83 -0.30 -3.61 -8.09
C VAL A 83 -0.95 -4.94 -8.45
N PRO A 84 -0.34 -6.10 -8.14
CA PRO A 84 -0.93 -7.39 -8.46
C PRO A 84 -2.39 -7.40 -8.02
N VAL A 85 -3.28 -7.92 -8.86
CA VAL A 85 -4.75 -7.85 -8.74
C VAL A 85 -5.29 -8.62 -7.51
N GLU A 86 -4.48 -8.85 -6.49
CA GLU A 86 -4.88 -9.46 -5.22
C GLU A 86 -4.31 -8.74 -3.98
N LEU A 87 -4.54 -7.41 -3.89
CA LEU A 87 -4.67 -6.70 -2.61
C LEU A 87 -6.14 -6.62 -2.14
N VAL A 88 -7.00 -7.52 -2.62
CA VAL A 88 -8.43 -7.56 -2.31
C VAL A 88 -8.61 -8.16 -0.91
N ALA A 89 -9.58 -7.65 -0.14
CA ALA A 89 -10.03 -8.33 1.08
C ALA A 89 -10.23 -9.83 0.78
N PRO A 90 -9.88 -10.75 1.69
CA PRO A 90 -9.92 -12.19 1.42
C PRO A 90 -11.24 -12.55 0.72
N GLU A 91 -11.18 -13.35 -0.36
CA GLU A 91 -12.37 -13.63 -1.15
C GLU A 91 -13.52 -14.06 -0.22
N ILE A 92 -14.68 -13.39 -0.36
CA ILE A 92 -15.91 -13.90 0.25
C ILE A 92 -16.04 -15.33 -0.27
N GLN A 93 -16.11 -16.30 0.64
CA GLN A 93 -16.17 -17.72 0.31
C GLN A 93 -17.21 -17.94 -0.79
N ARG A 94 -16.73 -18.23 -2.01
CA ARG A 94 -17.60 -18.48 -3.17
C ARG A 94 -18.11 -19.91 -3.09
N LEU A 95 -19.42 -20.06 -3.36
CA LEU A 95 -20.04 -21.37 -3.42
C LEU A 95 -19.63 -22.07 -4.73
N SER A 96 -19.36 -23.37 -4.65
CA SER A 96 -18.98 -24.21 -5.78
C SER A 96 -20.17 -24.99 -6.33
N VAL A 97 -20.08 -25.41 -7.60
CA VAL A 97 -21.06 -26.33 -8.18
C VAL A 97 -21.10 -27.63 -7.36
N GLY A 98 -22.29 -28.02 -6.93
CA GLY A 98 -22.51 -29.17 -6.05
C GLY A 98 -22.75 -28.80 -4.58
N ASP A 99 -22.48 -27.55 -4.17
CA ASP A 99 -22.72 -27.13 -2.80
C ASP A 99 -24.21 -27.11 -2.47
N VAL A 100 -24.52 -27.52 -1.24
CA VAL A 100 -25.89 -27.53 -0.72
C VAL A 100 -26.19 -26.16 -0.11
N VAL A 101 -27.23 -25.51 -0.61
CA VAL A 101 -27.60 -24.13 -0.28
C VAL A 101 -29.08 -24.02 0.07
N ASP A 102 -29.42 -22.97 0.81
CA ASP A 102 -30.81 -22.52 0.94
C ASP A 102 -31.08 -21.42 -0.10
N TYR A 103 -32.25 -21.45 -0.72
CA TYR A 103 -32.68 -20.42 -1.69
C TYR A 103 -33.84 -19.60 -1.12
N PHE A 104 -33.70 -18.27 -1.07
CA PHE A 104 -34.78 -17.39 -0.66
C PHE A 104 -35.78 -17.24 -1.81
N SER A 105 -36.97 -17.85 -1.67
CA SER A 105 -38.03 -17.77 -2.67
C SER A 105 -38.74 -16.41 -2.64
N PRO A 106 -38.65 -15.57 -3.70
CA PRO A 106 -39.33 -14.28 -3.71
C PRO A 106 -40.86 -14.41 -3.70
N THR A 107 -41.37 -15.51 -4.25
CA THR A 107 -42.81 -15.75 -4.38
C THR A 107 -43.45 -16.25 -3.08
N ASN A 108 -42.69 -16.98 -2.26
CA ASN A 108 -43.19 -17.57 -1.02
C ASN A 108 -42.66 -16.85 0.22
N GLU A 109 -41.80 -15.85 0.04
CA GLU A 109 -41.14 -15.08 1.09
C GLU A 109 -40.51 -15.95 2.18
N ARG A 110 -39.87 -17.05 1.77
CA ARG A 110 -39.24 -18.01 2.67
C ARG A 110 -38.03 -18.69 2.05
N TRP A 111 -37.16 -19.18 2.92
CA TRP A 111 -36.06 -20.07 2.56
C TRP A 111 -36.58 -21.44 2.14
N LEU A 112 -36.04 -21.96 1.05
CA LEU A 112 -36.19 -23.35 0.61
C LEU A 112 -34.86 -24.05 0.85
N ASP A 113 -34.88 -25.07 1.69
CA ASP A 113 -33.72 -25.85 2.09
C ASP A 113 -33.36 -26.92 1.05
N SER A 114 -32.17 -27.52 1.21
CA SER A 114 -31.69 -28.65 0.39
C SER A 114 -31.65 -28.35 -1.11
N CYS A 115 -31.35 -27.11 -1.49
CA CYS A 115 -31.08 -26.75 -2.88
C CYS A 115 -29.62 -27.08 -3.23
N THR A 116 -29.31 -27.25 -4.51
CA THR A 116 -27.92 -27.53 -4.95
C THR A 116 -27.50 -26.54 -6.02
N VAL A 117 -26.31 -25.95 -5.86
CA VAL A 117 -25.70 -25.10 -6.89
C VAL A 117 -25.38 -25.96 -8.11
N THR A 118 -25.96 -25.61 -9.26
CA THR A 118 -25.74 -26.30 -10.53
C THR A 118 -24.78 -25.56 -11.44
N GLU A 119 -24.67 -24.25 -11.31
CA GLU A 119 -23.79 -23.40 -12.12
C GLU A 119 -23.40 -22.15 -11.32
N VAL A 120 -22.16 -21.70 -11.51
CA VAL A 120 -21.64 -20.43 -10.99
C VAL A 120 -21.26 -19.59 -12.20
N ASN A 121 -21.96 -18.48 -12.38
CA ASN A 121 -21.73 -17.60 -13.53
C ASN A 121 -20.52 -16.69 -13.27
N ALA A 122 -19.85 -16.26 -14.34
CA ALA A 122 -18.69 -15.37 -14.26
C ALA A 122 -19.00 -13.99 -13.64
N ASP A 123 -20.28 -13.59 -13.62
CA ASP A 123 -20.75 -12.35 -12.99
C ASP A 123 -21.03 -12.49 -11.48
N GLY A 124 -20.77 -13.66 -10.89
CA GLY A 124 -21.01 -13.94 -9.47
C GLY A 124 -22.44 -14.34 -9.13
N THR A 125 -23.32 -14.49 -10.12
CA THR A 125 -24.66 -15.05 -9.93
C THR A 125 -24.63 -16.58 -9.93
N TYR A 126 -25.63 -17.21 -9.31
CA TYR A 126 -25.68 -18.66 -9.14
C TYR A 126 -26.94 -19.25 -9.76
N VAL A 127 -26.83 -20.45 -10.32
CA VAL A 127 -27.99 -21.25 -10.71
C VAL A 127 -28.13 -22.37 -9.70
N VAL A 128 -29.33 -22.50 -9.13
CA VAL A 128 -29.63 -23.51 -8.10
C VAL A 128 -30.79 -24.38 -8.51
N SER A 129 -30.65 -25.67 -8.26
CA SER A 129 -31.74 -26.63 -8.38
C SER A 129 -32.51 -26.70 -7.05
N VAL A 130 -33.82 -26.51 -7.14
CA VAL A 130 -34.75 -26.57 -6.02
C VAL A 130 -35.61 -27.81 -6.19
N GLN A 131 -35.43 -28.79 -5.29
CA GLN A 131 -36.22 -30.01 -5.28
C GLN A 131 -37.60 -29.72 -4.69
N LYS A 132 -38.67 -29.92 -5.47
CA LYS A 132 -40.06 -29.91 -4.97
C LYS A 132 -40.61 -31.33 -4.95
N SER A 133 -41.70 -31.53 -4.21
CA SER A 133 -42.37 -32.82 -4.01
C SER A 133 -42.72 -33.59 -5.30
N SER A 134 -42.77 -32.93 -6.46
CA SER A 134 -43.13 -33.54 -7.74
C SER A 134 -42.19 -33.22 -8.92
N ARG A 135 -41.21 -32.32 -8.74
CA ARG A 135 -40.30 -31.89 -9.82
C ARG A 135 -39.09 -31.12 -9.28
N THR A 136 -38.00 -31.15 -10.04
CA THR A 136 -36.89 -30.21 -9.89
C THR A 136 -37.20 -28.92 -10.64
N GLU A 137 -37.03 -27.77 -9.99
CA GLU A 137 -37.06 -26.46 -10.65
C GLU A 137 -35.66 -25.84 -10.64
N ILE A 138 -35.28 -25.19 -11.74
CA ILE A 138 -34.06 -24.38 -11.80
C ILE A 138 -34.41 -22.94 -11.41
N LYS A 139 -33.60 -22.33 -10.54
CA LYS A 139 -33.71 -20.93 -10.12
C LYS A 139 -32.38 -20.21 -10.31
N TYR A 140 -32.49 -18.91 -10.57
CA TYR A 140 -31.36 -18.01 -10.70
C TYR A 140 -31.28 -17.18 -9.42
N ALA A 141 -30.21 -17.36 -8.67
CA ALA A 141 -29.90 -16.62 -7.47
C ALA A 141 -28.95 -15.47 -7.81
N ARG A 142 -29.26 -14.27 -7.29
CA ARG A 142 -28.51 -13.05 -7.65
C ARG A 142 -27.16 -12.97 -6.97
N SER A 143 -27.10 -13.39 -5.70
CA SER A 143 -25.92 -13.30 -4.86
C SER A 143 -26.12 -14.13 -3.61
N ILE A 144 -25.06 -14.27 -2.83
CA ILE A 144 -25.14 -14.71 -1.44
C ILE A 144 -25.70 -13.55 -0.60
N GLY A 145 -26.68 -13.82 0.27
CA GLY A 145 -27.28 -12.83 1.16
C GLY A 145 -28.74 -13.13 1.51
N ASP A 146 -29.42 -12.18 2.16
CA ASP A 146 -30.74 -12.42 2.77
C ASP A 146 -31.93 -11.81 2.00
N SER A 147 -31.66 -11.25 0.83
CA SER A 147 -32.70 -10.65 -0.01
C SER A 147 -33.50 -11.69 -0.81
N PRO A 148 -34.75 -11.38 -1.21
CA PRO A 148 -35.51 -12.23 -2.10
C PRO A 148 -34.79 -12.59 -3.41
N GLY A 149 -34.54 -13.87 -3.61
CA GLY A 149 -33.79 -14.41 -4.76
C GLY A 149 -32.29 -14.51 -4.52
N SER A 150 -31.83 -14.38 -3.27
CA SER A 150 -30.48 -14.71 -2.85
C SER A 150 -30.39 -16.16 -2.37
N ILE A 151 -29.16 -16.64 -2.19
CA ILE A 151 -28.84 -17.94 -1.61
C ILE A 151 -27.95 -17.77 -0.37
N ARG A 152 -27.89 -18.81 0.45
CA ARG A 152 -26.87 -18.93 1.49
C ARG A 152 -26.42 -20.40 1.60
N PRO A 153 -25.21 -20.67 2.09
CA PRO A 153 -24.76 -22.02 2.42
C PRO A 153 -25.73 -22.67 3.44
N SER A 154 -26.06 -23.95 3.24
CA SER A 154 -26.97 -24.68 4.16
C SER A 154 -26.31 -25.00 5.51
N GLN A 155 -24.99 -24.87 5.59
CA GLN A 155 -24.23 -24.99 6.82
C GLN A 155 -23.63 -23.62 7.17
N PRO A 156 -23.59 -23.25 8.46
CA PRO A 156 -22.89 -22.05 8.88
C PRO A 156 -21.43 -22.08 8.40
N LEU A 157 -20.99 -21.03 7.72
CA LEU A 157 -19.58 -20.90 7.30
C LEU A 157 -18.68 -20.58 8.49
N PHE A 158 -19.26 -19.91 9.49
CA PHE A 158 -18.58 -19.58 10.73
C PHE A 158 -19.28 -20.24 11.91
N THR A 159 -18.50 -20.51 12.94
CA THR A 159 -18.96 -21.08 14.21
C THR A 159 -18.70 -20.11 15.35
N ILE A 160 -19.47 -20.25 16.43
CA ILE A 160 -19.28 -19.43 17.64
C ILE A 160 -17.82 -19.53 18.09
N GLY A 161 -17.20 -18.37 18.31
CA GLY A 161 -15.79 -18.27 18.70
C GLY A 161 -14.82 -18.08 17.54
N ASN A 162 -15.24 -18.20 16.28
CA ASN A 162 -14.36 -17.83 15.15
C ASN A 162 -14.01 -16.34 15.21
N ARG A 163 -12.73 -16.02 15.04
CA ARG A 163 -12.26 -14.65 14.84
C ARG A 163 -12.55 -14.25 13.41
N VAL A 164 -13.15 -13.07 13.25
CA VAL A 164 -13.61 -12.57 11.96
C VAL A 164 -13.30 -11.09 11.80
N LEU A 165 -13.20 -10.67 10.55
CA LEU A 165 -13.27 -9.31 10.09
C LEU A 165 -14.69 -9.06 9.60
N ALA A 166 -15.35 -8.02 10.08
CA ALA A 166 -16.69 -7.68 9.63
C ALA A 166 -16.83 -6.21 9.24
N ASN A 167 -17.50 -5.94 8.12
CA ASN A 167 -17.79 -4.58 7.65
C ASN A 167 -18.92 -3.97 8.48
N TRP A 168 -18.60 -3.19 9.51
CA TRP A 168 -19.60 -2.62 10.42
C TRP A 168 -20.55 -1.67 9.70
N LYS A 169 -21.85 -1.92 9.81
CA LYS A 169 -22.94 -1.20 9.14
C LYS A 169 -22.73 -0.90 7.64
N ASN A 170 -21.94 -1.69 6.92
CA ASN A 170 -21.50 -1.40 5.55
C ASN A 170 -20.79 -0.03 5.39
N ALA A 171 -20.15 0.47 6.44
CA ALA A 171 -19.46 1.74 6.44
C ALA A 171 -18.15 1.72 5.62
N GLY A 172 -17.66 0.54 5.25
CA GLY A 172 -16.46 0.35 4.43
C GLY A 172 -15.34 -0.35 5.21
N PRO A 173 -14.87 0.20 6.36
CA PRO A 173 -13.83 -0.44 7.14
C PRO A 173 -14.27 -1.79 7.71
N LEU A 174 -13.35 -2.77 7.69
CA LEU A 174 -13.50 -4.05 8.35
C LEU A 174 -12.98 -3.97 9.78
N TYR A 175 -13.77 -4.44 10.73
CA TYR A 175 -13.46 -4.44 12.16
C TYR A 175 -13.34 -5.87 12.67
N PHE A 176 -12.40 -6.09 13.60
CA PHE A 176 -12.25 -7.40 14.21
C PHE A 176 -13.33 -7.67 15.23
N GLY A 177 -13.78 -8.92 15.22
CA GLY A 177 -14.64 -9.43 16.26
C GLY A 177 -14.59 -10.94 16.35
N ILE A 178 -15.45 -11.44 17.21
CA ILE A 178 -15.72 -12.86 17.39
C ILE A 178 -17.17 -13.10 17.01
N ILE A 179 -17.42 -14.22 16.31
CA ILE A 179 -18.78 -14.72 16.15
C ILE A 179 -19.33 -15.07 17.54
N ALA A 180 -20.23 -14.23 18.03
CA ALA A 180 -20.89 -14.37 19.32
C ALA A 180 -22.05 -15.36 19.25
N ASP A 181 -22.80 -15.36 18.14
CA ASP A 181 -23.88 -16.31 17.89
C ASP A 181 -24.06 -16.61 16.39
N VAL A 182 -24.66 -17.75 16.09
CA VAL A 182 -25.04 -18.18 14.73
C VAL A 182 -26.55 -18.31 14.68
N ASN A 183 -27.20 -17.38 13.97
CA ASN A 183 -28.65 -17.33 13.94
C ASN A 183 -29.24 -18.43 13.04
N PRO A 184 -30.46 -18.95 13.34
CA PRO A 184 -31.14 -19.95 12.51
C PRO A 184 -31.43 -19.49 11.06
N ASP A 185 -31.37 -18.18 10.82
CA ASP A 185 -31.53 -17.57 9.50
C ASP A 185 -30.20 -17.30 8.79
N GLY A 186 -29.10 -17.91 9.23
CA GLY A 186 -27.82 -17.83 8.55
C GLY A 186 -27.09 -16.49 8.71
N THR A 187 -27.64 -15.54 9.47
CA THR A 187 -26.92 -14.34 9.90
C THR A 187 -26.10 -14.60 11.15
N TYR A 188 -25.15 -13.72 11.46
CA TYR A 188 -24.25 -13.90 12.61
C TYR A 188 -24.32 -12.71 13.54
N ASP A 189 -24.20 -12.96 14.84
CA ASP A 189 -24.01 -11.90 15.82
C ASP A 189 -22.51 -11.77 16.08
N ILE A 190 -21.99 -10.55 16.03
CA ILE A 190 -20.56 -10.28 16.14
C ILE A 190 -20.33 -9.40 17.36
N GLN A 191 -19.44 -9.86 18.23
CA GLN A 191 -18.87 -9.04 19.30
C GLN A 191 -17.54 -8.49 18.79
N TYR A 192 -17.46 -7.19 18.58
CA TYR A 192 -16.24 -6.51 18.17
C TYR A 192 -15.28 -6.31 19.35
N ASP A 193 -14.01 -6.16 19.02
CA ASP A 193 -12.92 -6.03 19.98
C ASP A 193 -12.96 -4.71 20.77
N ASP A 194 -13.55 -3.67 20.20
CA ASP A 194 -13.76 -2.37 20.86
C ASP A 194 -14.91 -2.38 21.88
N GLY A 195 -15.58 -3.53 22.04
CA GLY A 195 -16.70 -3.73 22.95
C GLY A 195 -18.06 -3.54 22.31
N ASP A 196 -18.13 -3.03 21.07
CA ASP A 196 -19.39 -2.92 20.34
C ASP A 196 -19.87 -4.30 19.86
N ALA A 197 -21.17 -4.40 19.58
CA ALA A 197 -21.76 -5.61 19.01
C ALA A 197 -22.70 -5.26 17.85
N GLU A 198 -22.69 -6.09 16.82
CA GLU A 198 -23.67 -6.02 15.73
C GLU A 198 -24.41 -7.36 15.63
N LEU A 199 -25.74 -7.29 15.60
CA LEU A 199 -26.62 -8.44 15.51
C LEU A 199 -27.04 -8.66 14.06
N ARG A 200 -27.23 -9.92 13.68
CA ARG A 200 -27.78 -10.32 12.38
C ARG A 200 -26.98 -9.79 11.20
N VAL A 201 -25.65 -9.83 11.33
CA VAL A 201 -24.70 -9.47 10.28
C VAL A 201 -24.80 -10.48 9.15
N GLU A 202 -25.04 -9.99 7.94
CA GLU A 202 -25.06 -10.82 6.73
C GLU A 202 -23.70 -11.47 6.51
N GLN A 203 -23.72 -12.74 6.12
CA GLN A 203 -22.51 -13.51 5.83
C GLN A 203 -21.56 -12.84 4.84
N SER A 204 -22.09 -12.14 3.84
CA SER A 204 -21.33 -11.40 2.82
C SER A 204 -20.44 -10.30 3.39
N ARG A 205 -20.70 -9.87 4.64
CA ARG A 205 -19.96 -8.81 5.34
C ARG A 205 -18.88 -9.36 6.28
N ILE A 206 -18.72 -10.68 6.35
CA ILE A 206 -17.89 -11.37 7.34
C ILE A 206 -16.82 -12.17 6.62
N TYR A 207 -15.59 -12.03 7.10
CA TYR A 207 -14.41 -12.69 6.58
C TYR A 207 -13.69 -13.38 7.74
N LEU A 208 -13.09 -14.54 7.50
CA LEU A 208 -12.28 -15.17 8.53
C LEU A 208 -11.07 -14.28 8.83
N ALA A 209 -10.77 -14.09 10.12
CA ALA A 209 -9.55 -13.40 10.51
C ALA A 209 -8.33 -14.22 10.06
N PRO A 210 -7.29 -13.60 9.47
CA PRO A 210 -6.06 -14.31 9.14
C PRO A 210 -5.43 -14.86 10.42
N ASN A 211 -5.01 -16.13 10.38
CA ASN A 211 -4.33 -16.77 11.50
C ASN A 211 -2.85 -16.42 11.44
N LEU A 212 -2.47 -15.33 12.09
CA LEU A 212 -1.11 -14.80 12.08
C LEU A 212 -0.26 -15.40 13.20
N SER A 213 0.99 -15.65 12.88
CA SER A 213 2.06 -16.06 13.78
C SER A 213 3.20 -15.05 13.74
N VAL A 214 3.98 -14.99 14.83
CA VAL A 214 5.22 -14.19 14.85
C VAL A 214 6.19 -14.77 13.82
N GLY A 215 6.72 -13.91 12.96
CA GLY A 215 7.58 -14.26 11.84
C GLY A 215 6.88 -14.35 10.49
N ASP A 216 5.54 -14.27 10.44
CA ASP A 216 4.81 -14.28 9.19
C ASP A 216 5.14 -13.05 8.34
N ARG A 217 5.25 -13.26 7.03
CA ARG A 217 5.46 -12.23 6.02
C ARG A 217 4.12 -11.61 5.67
N VAL A 218 4.01 -10.28 5.75
CA VAL A 218 2.75 -9.56 5.58
C VAL A 218 2.94 -8.28 4.77
N PHE A 219 1.88 -7.84 4.11
CA PHE A 219 1.73 -6.48 3.60
C PHE A 219 0.96 -5.64 4.62
N VAL A 220 1.46 -4.45 4.93
CA VAL A 220 0.83 -3.55 5.90
C VAL A 220 0.54 -2.21 5.24
N ASN A 221 -0.72 -1.78 5.27
CA ASN A 221 -1.12 -0.44 4.85
C ASN A 221 -0.45 0.58 5.77
N TRP A 222 0.57 1.28 5.30
CA TRP A 222 1.40 2.16 6.11
C TRP A 222 0.66 3.44 6.49
N LYS A 223 0.55 3.67 7.81
CA LYS A 223 -0.14 4.81 8.42
C LYS A 223 -1.55 5.10 7.85
N SER A 224 -2.21 4.11 7.26
CA SER A 224 -3.51 4.24 6.58
C SER A 224 -3.54 5.15 5.35
N HIS A 225 -2.40 5.44 4.72
CA HIS A 225 -2.34 6.27 3.50
C HIS A 225 -2.80 5.53 2.24
N GLY A 226 -3.01 4.21 2.32
CA GLY A 226 -3.49 3.37 1.20
C GLY A 226 -2.39 2.56 0.51
N TYR A 227 -1.13 2.76 0.90
CA TYR A 227 0.03 2.06 0.36
C TYR A 227 0.44 0.91 1.26
N TYR A 228 0.66 -0.27 0.67
CA TYR A 228 1.04 -1.47 1.40
C TYR A 228 2.52 -1.74 1.24
N PHE A 229 3.20 -1.94 2.37
CA PHE A 229 4.62 -2.24 2.39
C PHE A 229 4.86 -3.61 3.03
N PRO A 230 5.85 -4.36 2.54
CA PRO A 230 6.21 -5.65 3.10
C PRO A 230 6.82 -5.50 4.49
N ALA A 231 6.44 -6.40 5.39
CA ALA A 231 6.90 -6.44 6.76
C ALA A 231 6.85 -7.87 7.32
N TYR A 232 7.47 -8.05 8.48
CA TYR A 232 7.35 -9.24 9.29
C TYR A 232 6.55 -8.96 10.57
N VAL A 233 5.70 -9.91 10.96
CA VAL A 233 5.02 -9.86 12.26
C VAL A 233 6.06 -10.05 13.37
N ALA A 234 6.37 -8.97 14.08
CA ALA A 234 7.35 -8.97 15.17
C ALA A 234 6.76 -9.37 16.52
N ALA A 235 5.49 -9.00 16.77
CA ALA A 235 4.76 -9.40 17.97
C ALA A 235 3.25 -9.39 17.72
N ILE A 236 2.51 -10.19 18.49
CA ILE A 236 1.06 -10.20 18.53
C ILE A 236 0.62 -9.83 19.93
N HIS A 237 -0.18 -8.77 20.06
CA HIS A 237 -0.61 -8.25 21.34
C HIS A 237 -1.90 -8.93 21.82
N PRO A 238 -2.19 -8.89 23.14
CA PRO A 238 -3.43 -9.44 23.69
C PRO A 238 -4.70 -8.75 23.19
N ASP A 239 -4.60 -7.47 22.79
CA ASP A 239 -5.67 -6.69 22.19
C ASP A 239 -5.82 -6.93 20.68
N HIS A 240 -5.13 -7.95 20.16
CA HIS A 240 -5.16 -8.39 18.77
C HIS A 240 -4.58 -7.40 17.76
N THR A 241 -3.97 -6.31 18.21
CA THR A 241 -3.06 -5.54 17.37
C THR A 241 -1.73 -6.29 17.23
N ILE A 242 -0.96 -5.92 16.22
CA ILE A 242 0.37 -6.50 16.01
C ILE A 242 1.43 -5.42 15.97
N ARG A 243 2.65 -5.81 16.35
CA ARG A 243 3.84 -5.06 15.98
C ARG A 243 4.40 -5.65 14.70
N VAL A 244 4.72 -4.79 13.75
CA VAL A 244 5.39 -5.15 12.49
C VAL A 244 6.73 -4.46 12.42
N ASP A 245 7.71 -5.20 11.92
CA ASP A 245 9.02 -4.67 11.56
C ASP A 245 9.08 -4.72 10.02
N TYR A 246 9.11 -3.55 9.38
CA TYR A 246 9.15 -3.38 7.93
C TYR A 246 10.53 -3.71 7.38
N ASP A 247 10.60 -3.98 6.08
CA ASP A 247 11.84 -4.35 5.40
C ASP A 247 12.86 -3.19 5.35
N ASP A 248 12.36 -1.96 5.29
CA ASP A 248 13.16 -0.73 5.35
C ASP A 248 13.74 -0.45 6.76
N GLY A 249 13.41 -1.31 7.74
CA GLY A 249 13.84 -1.24 9.12
C GLY A 249 12.95 -0.36 10.01
N ASP A 250 11.92 0.27 9.45
CA ASP A 250 10.90 0.94 10.27
C ASP A 250 10.10 -0.06 11.07
N LYS A 251 9.51 0.43 12.16
CA LYS A 251 8.71 -0.38 13.07
C LYS A 251 7.42 0.34 13.34
N GLU A 252 6.33 -0.40 13.25
CA GLU A 252 5.02 0.12 13.63
C GLU A 252 4.39 -0.82 14.65
N ASP A 253 3.94 -0.21 15.74
CA ASP A 253 3.32 -0.93 16.84
C ASP A 253 1.83 -0.62 16.92
N ASN A 254 1.07 -1.53 17.53
CA ASN A 254 -0.39 -1.47 17.63
C ASN A 254 -1.08 -1.39 16.26
N VAL A 255 -0.53 -2.06 15.25
CA VAL A 255 -1.13 -2.12 13.91
C VAL A 255 -2.39 -2.98 13.99
N PRO A 256 -3.57 -2.43 13.66
CA PRO A 256 -4.77 -3.23 13.58
C PRO A 256 -4.64 -4.19 12.40
N LEU A 257 -5.04 -5.44 12.61
CA LEU A 257 -4.99 -6.49 11.60
C LEU A 257 -5.80 -6.14 10.31
N SER A 258 -6.64 -5.11 10.33
CA SER A 258 -7.42 -4.64 9.18
C SER A 258 -6.52 -3.98 8.13
N ARG A 259 -5.36 -3.48 8.56
CA ARG A 259 -4.30 -2.93 7.72
C ARG A 259 -3.33 -4.00 7.23
N VAL A 260 -3.49 -5.26 7.65
CA VAL A 260 -2.54 -6.34 7.39
C VAL A 260 -3.12 -7.29 6.33
N ARG A 261 -2.28 -7.73 5.41
CA ARG A 261 -2.56 -8.78 4.41
C ARG A 261 -1.44 -9.82 4.50
N VAL A 262 -1.78 -11.10 4.47
CA VAL A 262 -0.78 -12.17 4.58
C VAL A 262 -0.16 -12.43 3.22
N ILE A 263 1.17 -12.52 3.17
CA ILE A 263 1.91 -12.99 2.00
C ILE A 263 2.09 -14.50 2.20
N THR A 264 1.50 -15.30 1.31
CA THR A 264 1.64 -16.76 1.36
C THR A 264 2.70 -17.21 0.38
N GLU A 265 3.47 -18.25 0.74
CA GLU A 265 4.51 -18.83 -0.14
C GLU A 265 3.92 -19.41 -1.44
N GLU A 266 2.61 -19.67 -1.47
CA GLU A 266 1.90 -20.17 -2.65
C GLU A 266 1.66 -19.06 -3.69
N ASN A 267 1.70 -17.79 -3.29
CA ASN A 267 1.47 -16.65 -4.18
C ASN A 267 2.80 -16.02 -4.62
N THR A 268 3.41 -16.62 -5.65
CA THR A 268 4.71 -16.17 -6.19
C THR A 268 4.68 -14.74 -6.73
N GLU A 269 3.57 -14.32 -7.36
CA GLU A 269 3.44 -12.95 -7.90
C GLU A 269 3.46 -11.89 -6.78
N VAL A 270 2.79 -12.17 -5.67
CA VAL A 270 2.76 -11.28 -4.49
C VAL A 270 4.11 -11.26 -3.78
N MET A 271 4.85 -12.37 -3.75
CA MET A 271 6.22 -12.39 -3.25
C MET A 271 7.19 -11.58 -4.12
N GLU A 272 7.16 -11.78 -5.44
CA GLU A 272 8.01 -11.02 -6.38
C GLU A 272 7.70 -9.52 -6.31
N TYR A 273 6.44 -9.13 -6.13
CA TYR A 273 6.06 -7.73 -5.93
C TYR A 273 6.58 -7.16 -4.59
N ALA A 274 6.49 -7.94 -3.51
CA ALA A 274 7.04 -7.54 -2.21
C ALA A 274 8.56 -7.33 -2.27
N GLU A 275 9.27 -8.25 -2.91
CA GLU A 275 10.73 -8.15 -3.12
C GLU A 275 11.06 -6.92 -3.96
N ALA A 276 10.33 -6.65 -5.04
CA ALA A 276 10.56 -5.48 -5.89
C ALA A 276 10.35 -4.14 -5.16
N ILE A 277 9.34 -4.03 -4.27
CA ILE A 277 9.17 -2.85 -3.40
C ILE A 277 10.37 -2.72 -2.47
N SER A 278 10.74 -3.80 -1.78
CA SER A 278 11.82 -3.81 -0.79
C SER A 278 13.17 -3.44 -1.40
N GLU A 279 13.46 -3.96 -2.60
CA GLU A 279 14.66 -3.62 -3.36
C GLU A 279 14.69 -2.15 -3.76
N SER A 280 13.56 -1.61 -4.24
CA SER A 280 13.45 -0.21 -4.63
C SER A 280 13.60 0.73 -3.42
N GLU A 281 13.02 0.36 -2.28
CA GLU A 281 13.19 1.10 -1.03
C GLU A 281 14.65 1.05 -0.54
N GLU A 282 15.28 -0.12 -0.50
CA GLU A 282 16.66 -0.24 -0.03
C GLU A 282 17.65 0.47 -0.95
N GLU A 283 17.46 0.45 -2.27
CA GLU A 283 18.29 1.22 -3.21
C GLU A 283 18.24 2.73 -2.89
N LEU A 284 17.04 3.26 -2.68
CA LEU A 284 16.82 4.64 -2.25
C LEU A 284 17.47 4.95 -0.90
N LEU A 285 17.28 4.07 0.08
CA LEU A 285 17.85 4.23 1.42
C LEU A 285 19.38 4.23 1.38
N GLN A 286 20.00 3.34 0.62
CA GLN A 286 21.45 3.29 0.45
C GLN A 286 21.98 4.59 -0.16
N ALA A 287 21.26 5.13 -1.12
CA ALA A 287 21.62 6.36 -1.78
C ALA A 287 21.46 7.59 -0.86
N PHE A 288 20.47 7.62 0.04
CA PHE A 288 20.39 8.63 1.12
C PHE A 288 21.47 8.47 2.20
N ARG A 289 21.86 7.23 2.56
CA ARG A 289 22.93 6.95 3.54
C ARG A 289 24.29 7.54 3.14
N VAL A 290 24.50 7.83 1.85
CA VAL A 290 25.72 8.54 1.38
C VAL A 290 25.84 9.94 1.99
N PHE A 291 24.71 10.59 2.21
CA PHE A 291 24.62 11.95 2.74
C PHE A 291 24.53 11.95 4.27
N ASP A 292 23.97 10.89 4.86
CA ASP A 292 23.89 10.71 6.31
C ASP A 292 25.14 10.03 6.90
N THR A 293 26.24 10.77 6.92
CA THR A 293 27.51 10.29 7.51
C THR A 293 27.45 9.98 9.01
N GLN A 294 26.41 10.44 9.70
CA GLN A 294 26.23 10.27 11.14
C GLN A 294 25.23 9.15 11.48
N GLU A 295 24.65 8.50 10.47
CA GLU A 295 23.62 7.46 10.61
C GLU A 295 22.43 7.95 11.47
N THR A 296 22.05 9.23 11.35
CA THR A 296 20.91 9.81 12.06
C THR A 296 19.57 9.27 11.56
N GLY A 297 19.51 8.76 10.33
CA GLY A 297 18.26 8.42 9.66
C GLY A 297 17.54 9.64 9.07
N THR A 298 18.18 10.82 9.05
CA THR A 298 17.57 12.07 8.55
C THR A 298 18.46 12.77 7.53
N ILE A 299 17.83 13.57 6.67
CA ILE A 299 18.48 14.50 5.75
C ILE A 299 17.86 15.88 5.93
N SER A 300 18.69 16.92 6.06
CA SER A 300 18.18 18.29 6.12
C SER A 300 17.50 18.67 4.78
N ALA A 301 16.41 19.42 4.84
CA ALA A 301 15.72 19.91 3.63
C ALA A 301 16.66 20.73 2.73
N THR A 302 17.61 21.45 3.33
CA THR A 302 18.66 22.17 2.59
C THR A 302 19.59 21.24 1.80
N GLU A 303 19.97 20.11 2.38
CA GLU A 303 20.82 19.13 1.70
C GLU A 303 20.04 18.39 0.60
N LEU A 304 18.77 18.06 0.84
CA LEU A 304 17.89 17.49 -0.20
C LEU A 304 17.72 18.47 -1.37
N PHE A 305 17.52 19.76 -1.09
CA PHE A 305 17.44 20.80 -2.12
C PHE A 305 18.74 20.88 -2.95
N ARG A 306 19.89 20.82 -2.28
CA ARG A 306 21.20 20.81 -2.95
C ARG A 306 21.37 19.59 -3.85
N ILE A 307 20.98 18.40 -3.38
CA ILE A 307 21.04 17.17 -4.18
C ILE A 307 20.20 17.31 -5.45
N LEU A 308 18.96 17.82 -5.34
CA LEU A 308 18.05 17.91 -6.48
C LEU A 308 18.43 18.99 -7.50
N THR A 309 19.10 20.05 -7.07
CA THR A 309 19.41 21.22 -7.91
C THR A 309 20.85 21.24 -8.42
N GLU A 310 21.76 20.50 -7.78
CA GLU A 310 23.19 20.54 -8.10
C GLU A 310 23.79 19.15 -8.41
N MET A 311 23.10 18.05 -8.09
CA MET A 311 23.64 16.70 -8.25
C MET A 311 22.80 15.84 -9.21
N GLY A 312 23.48 15.05 -10.04
CA GLY A 312 22.88 14.20 -11.09
C GLY A 312 23.09 14.75 -12.51
N ASP A 313 22.74 13.95 -13.52
CA ASP A 313 22.94 14.29 -14.94
C ASP A 313 21.89 15.31 -15.46
N GLN A 314 20.75 15.43 -14.78
CA GLN A 314 19.69 16.41 -15.06
C GLN A 314 19.23 17.11 -13.78
N PRO A 315 19.94 18.17 -13.34
CA PRO A 315 19.52 18.95 -12.19
C PRO A 315 18.17 19.65 -12.44
N ILE A 316 17.30 19.64 -11.44
CA ILE A 316 16.01 20.34 -11.47
C ILE A 316 16.25 21.85 -11.26
N ASP A 317 15.43 22.69 -11.87
CA ASP A 317 15.51 24.13 -11.61
C ASP A 317 15.19 24.43 -10.13
N GLN A 318 15.99 25.32 -9.53
CA GLN A 318 15.83 25.73 -8.14
C GLN A 318 14.42 26.22 -7.82
N SER A 319 13.74 26.86 -8.77
CA SER A 319 12.38 27.37 -8.60
C SER A 319 11.36 26.23 -8.48
N GLU A 320 11.55 25.15 -9.24
CA GLU A 320 10.66 23.99 -9.27
C GLU A 320 10.78 23.15 -7.98
N VAL A 321 12.01 22.93 -7.50
CA VAL A 321 12.24 22.28 -6.20
C VAL A 321 11.69 23.11 -5.04
N PHE A 322 11.78 24.44 -5.14
CA PHE A 322 11.25 25.34 -4.11
C PHE A 322 9.72 25.34 -4.07
N GLU A 323 9.05 25.42 -5.23
CA GLU A 323 7.58 25.31 -5.32
C GLU A 323 7.10 23.97 -4.75
N LEU A 324 7.80 22.89 -5.07
CA LEU A 324 7.53 21.56 -4.54
C LEU A 324 7.61 21.51 -3.01
N PHE A 325 8.70 22.01 -2.42
CA PHE A 325 8.86 21.96 -0.96
C PHE A 325 7.74 22.75 -0.28
N ASN A 326 7.34 23.87 -0.87
CA ASN A 326 6.22 24.65 -0.39
C ASN A 326 4.88 23.90 -0.49
N ASP A 327 4.63 23.17 -1.59
CA ASP A 327 3.42 22.37 -1.78
C ASP A 327 3.35 21.18 -0.80
N LEU A 328 4.50 20.57 -0.49
CA LEU A 328 4.62 19.51 0.52
C LEU A 328 4.63 20.06 1.96
N GLY A 329 4.67 21.37 2.14
CA GLY A 329 4.78 22.01 3.46
C GLY A 329 6.11 21.72 4.17
N ILE A 330 7.17 21.45 3.41
CA ILE A 330 8.52 21.21 3.92
C ILE A 330 9.22 22.55 4.10
N GLU A 331 9.53 22.88 5.35
CA GLU A 331 10.35 24.05 5.67
C GLU A 331 11.85 23.74 5.39
N MET A 332 12.63 24.72 4.93
CA MET A 332 14.05 24.52 4.59
C MET A 332 14.95 24.16 5.77
N ASP A 333 14.51 24.45 6.99
CA ASP A 333 15.14 24.06 8.25
C ASP A 333 14.58 22.75 8.84
N ALA A 334 13.70 22.05 8.10
CA ALA A 334 13.22 20.73 8.49
C ALA A 334 14.31 19.67 8.34
N GLU A 335 14.31 18.71 9.28
CA GLU A 335 15.02 17.45 9.17
C GLU A 335 14.03 16.39 8.67
N LEU A 336 14.30 15.83 7.50
CA LEU A 336 13.43 14.88 6.84
C LEU A 336 13.90 13.45 7.14
N ASP A 337 12.99 12.61 7.61
CA ASP A 337 13.23 11.17 7.72
C ASP A 337 13.20 10.55 6.32
N TYR A 338 14.38 10.20 5.80
CA TYR A 338 14.51 9.70 4.43
C TYR A 338 13.94 8.29 4.25
N ARG A 339 13.64 7.55 5.33
CA ARG A 339 12.93 6.26 5.25
C ARG A 339 11.47 6.47 4.90
N GLN A 340 10.84 7.42 5.59
CA GLN A 340 9.49 7.84 5.26
C GLN A 340 9.43 8.46 3.87
N LEU A 341 10.44 9.26 3.50
CA LEU A 341 10.54 9.80 2.15
C LEU A 341 10.60 8.66 1.13
N ALA A 342 11.52 7.71 1.27
CA ALA A 342 11.66 6.56 0.35
C ALA A 342 10.34 5.78 0.19
N LYS A 343 9.60 5.53 1.28
CA LYS A 343 8.24 4.96 1.23
C LYS A 343 7.30 5.75 0.34
N TRP A 344 7.25 7.07 0.50
CA TRP A 344 6.47 7.94 -0.37
C TRP A 344 6.92 7.86 -1.83
N LEU A 345 8.23 7.75 -2.10
CA LEU A 345 8.76 7.67 -3.46
C LEU A 345 8.44 6.33 -4.17
N VAL A 346 8.50 5.22 -3.44
CA VAL A 346 8.26 3.87 -3.97
C VAL A 346 6.76 3.51 -4.01
N SER A 347 5.93 4.28 -3.30
CA SER A 347 4.48 4.11 -3.31
C SER A 347 3.93 4.03 -4.76
N PRO A 348 3.17 2.97 -5.11
CA PRO A 348 2.70 2.74 -6.47
C PRO A 348 1.84 3.87 -7.03
#